data_AF-A0A522CD01-F1
#
_entry.id   AF-A0A522CD01-F1
#
_cell.length_a   1.000
_cell.length_b   1.000
_cell.length_c   1.000
_cell.angle_alpha   90.00
_cell.angle_beta   90.00
_cell.angle_gamma   90.00
#
_symmetry.space_group_name_H-M   'P 1'
#
loop_
_entity.id
_entity.type
_entity.pdbx_description
1 polymer ?
#
loop_
_entity_poly.entity_id
_entity_poly.type
_entity_poly.pdbx_seq_one_letter_code
_entity_poly.pdbx_strand_id
1 'polypeptide(L)'
;MALIKRNLMAASFMAFFLALSACTSVVPVPGGTDANNENYFKSADDLREHVGKLQAGMEEAAVFSALERERNDFLQLNPEDVWRLALSRGVVAGGDNPVAGAPGALTGYRLRYKSVTRRHGMSSPIRIRTDESGFSYELTLLFRNGRLLDNPVLSGGAVNEVRTHTLFDYLTPATTFGYMR
;
A
#
# COMPACT_ATOMS: atom_id res chain seq x y z
N MET A 1 43.72 58.14 -18.76
CA MET A 1 43.07 56.99 -19.42
C MET A 1 43.06 55.78 -18.47
N ALA A 2 42.41 55.90 -17.30
CA ALA A 2 42.51 54.93 -16.21
C ALA A 2 41.21 54.82 -15.37
N LEU A 3 40.05 55.03 -15.98
CA LEU A 3 38.78 55.08 -15.24
C LEU A 3 37.66 54.15 -15.76
N ILE A 4 37.96 53.27 -16.72
CA ILE A 4 36.93 52.42 -17.35
C ILE A 4 37.02 50.95 -16.89
N LYS A 5 38.10 50.53 -16.24
CA LYS A 5 38.33 49.10 -15.92
C LYS A 5 37.76 48.61 -14.58
N ARG A 6 37.22 49.47 -13.71
CA ARG A 6 36.76 49.07 -12.37
C ARG A 6 35.28 48.66 -12.28
N ASN A 7 34.45 49.02 -13.25
CA ASN A 7 33.00 48.78 -13.18
C ASN A 7 32.52 47.50 -13.89
N LEU A 8 33.38 46.82 -14.65
CA LEU A 8 32.99 45.60 -15.36
C LEU A 8 33.10 44.33 -14.51
N MET A 9 33.91 44.34 -13.45
CA MET A 9 34.11 43.18 -12.58
C MET A 9 33.02 43.00 -11.51
N ALA A 10 32.34 44.08 -11.11
CA ALA A 10 31.26 44.01 -10.13
C ALA A 10 29.93 43.50 -10.74
N ALA A 11 29.71 43.72 -12.04
CA ALA A 11 28.48 43.31 -12.72
C ALA A 11 28.42 41.80 -13.01
N SER A 12 29.57 41.12 -13.08
CA SER A 12 29.61 39.69 -13.42
C SER A 12 29.39 38.75 -12.22
N PHE A 13 29.62 39.22 -10.99
CA PHE A 13 29.40 38.41 -9.78
C PHE A 13 27.94 38.45 -9.29
N MET A 14 27.20 39.52 -9.60
CA MET A 14 25.79 39.68 -9.19
C MET A 14 24.81 38.94 -10.13
N ALA A 15 25.22 38.66 -11.38
CA ALA A 15 24.43 37.87 -12.32
C ALA A 15 24.44 36.36 -12.01
N PHE A 16 25.44 35.85 -11.28
CA PHE A 16 25.51 34.43 -10.91
C PHE A 16 24.57 34.07 -9.75
N PHE A 17 24.25 35.02 -8.86
CA PHE A 17 23.29 34.80 -7.77
C PHE A 17 21.81 34.91 -8.19
N LEU A 18 21.51 35.64 -9.27
CA LEU A 18 20.15 35.77 -9.81
C LEU A 18 19.72 34.60 -10.70
N ALA A 19 20.66 33.76 -11.16
CA ALA A 19 20.36 32.55 -11.93
C ALA A 19 19.97 31.35 -11.05
N LEU A 20 20.15 31.42 -9.73
CA LEU A 20 19.77 30.35 -8.79
C LEU A 20 18.37 30.52 -8.20
N SER A 21 17.73 31.67 -8.40
CA SER A 21 16.39 31.97 -7.88
C SER A 21 15.22 31.47 -8.76
N ALA A 22 15.51 30.82 -9.90
CA ALA A 22 14.47 30.32 -10.83
C ALA A 22 14.28 28.79 -10.80
N CYS A 23 15.09 28.05 -10.04
CA CYS A 23 14.81 26.65 -9.72
C CYS A 23 14.11 26.58 -8.36
N THR A 24 12.96 27.25 -8.21
CA THR A 24 11.92 26.77 -7.30
C THR A 24 11.31 25.51 -7.91
N SER A 25 12.14 24.51 -8.21
CA SER A 25 11.73 23.13 -8.08
C SER A 25 11.43 23.00 -6.61
N VAL A 26 10.18 23.29 -6.25
CA VAL A 26 9.55 22.72 -5.08
C VAL A 26 9.84 21.23 -5.23
N VAL A 27 10.91 20.76 -4.60
CA VAL A 27 11.18 19.35 -4.48
C VAL A 27 9.90 18.84 -3.84
N PRO A 28 9.08 18.03 -4.55
CA PRO A 28 7.86 17.52 -3.96
C PRO A 28 8.32 16.63 -2.81
N VAL A 29 8.33 17.19 -1.59
CA VAL A 29 8.46 16.37 -0.39
C VAL A 29 7.22 15.50 -0.44
N PRO A 30 7.36 14.17 -0.59
CA PRO A 30 6.22 13.29 -0.84
C PRO A 30 5.50 13.05 0.49
N GLY A 31 4.89 14.10 1.05
CA GLY A 31 3.91 14.02 2.11
C GLY A 31 2.58 13.61 1.51
N GLY A 32 2.26 12.34 1.65
CA GLY A 32 1.02 11.77 1.14
C GLY A 32 0.43 10.76 2.10
N THR A 33 -0.89 10.70 2.16
CA THR A 33 -1.64 9.57 2.69
C THR A 33 -1.50 8.39 1.73
N ASP A 34 -1.16 7.22 2.26
CA ASP A 34 -1.18 5.97 1.50
C ASP A 34 -2.46 5.24 1.84
N ALA A 35 -3.45 5.54 1.00
CA ALA A 35 -4.83 5.14 1.12
C ALA A 35 -5.11 4.00 0.15
N ASN A 36 -5.51 2.83 0.67
CA ASN A 36 -6.12 1.79 -0.15
C ASN A 36 -7.47 1.44 0.45
N ASN A 37 -8.53 1.79 -0.28
CA ASN A 37 -9.92 1.54 0.11
C ASN A 37 -10.29 2.15 1.48
N GLU A 38 -9.76 3.33 1.83
CA GLU A 38 -9.98 3.97 3.13
C GLU A 38 -11.46 4.20 3.46
N ASN A 39 -12.31 4.39 2.44
CA ASN A 39 -13.74 4.62 2.61
C ASN A 39 -14.54 3.34 2.86
N TYR A 40 -13.91 2.17 2.86
CA TYR A 40 -14.62 0.91 3.03
C TYR A 40 -15.02 0.63 4.48
N PHE A 41 -14.23 1.11 5.43
CA PHE A 41 -14.55 0.98 6.84
C PHE A 41 -14.16 2.26 7.56
N LYS A 42 -14.88 2.61 8.62
CA LYS A 42 -14.61 3.82 9.41
C LYS A 42 -13.37 3.66 10.29
N SER A 43 -13.06 2.44 10.69
CA SER A 43 -11.95 2.13 11.58
C SER A 43 -11.52 0.66 11.45
N ALA A 44 -10.39 0.32 12.10
CA ALA A 44 -9.97 -1.06 12.26
C ALA A 44 -11.02 -1.92 13.01
N ASP A 45 -11.74 -1.34 13.97
CA ASP A 45 -12.75 -2.06 14.76
C ASP A 45 -14.03 -2.28 13.96
N ASP A 46 -14.41 -1.32 13.11
CA ASP A 46 -15.51 -1.45 12.16
C ASP A 46 -15.27 -2.63 11.22
N LEU A 47 -14.08 -2.72 10.60
CA LEU A 47 -13.69 -3.88 9.79
C LEU A 47 -13.81 -5.20 10.58
N ARG A 48 -13.29 -5.25 11.81
CA ARG A 48 -13.35 -6.47 12.64
C ARG A 48 -14.79 -6.86 12.99
N GLU A 49 -15.66 -5.89 13.24
CA GLU A 49 -17.08 -6.15 13.51
C GLU A 49 -17.75 -6.78 12.29
N HIS A 50 -17.53 -6.24 11.10
CA HIS A 50 -18.05 -6.81 9.85
C HIS A 50 -17.49 -8.22 9.59
N VAL A 51 -16.20 -8.43 9.80
CA VAL A 51 -15.57 -9.76 9.67
C VAL A 51 -16.10 -10.74 10.71
N GLY A 52 -16.41 -10.29 11.93
CA GLY A 52 -16.97 -11.11 13.00
C GLY A 52 -18.40 -11.61 12.74
N LYS A 53 -19.11 -11.01 11.77
CA LYS A 53 -20.43 -11.46 11.31
C LYS A 53 -20.32 -12.69 10.38
N LEU A 54 -19.13 -12.97 9.84
CA LEU A 54 -18.92 -14.04 8.87
C LEU A 54 -18.75 -15.39 9.54
N GLN A 55 -19.39 -16.42 8.97
CA GLN A 55 -19.38 -17.79 9.47
C GLN A 55 -19.13 -18.76 8.33
N ALA A 56 -18.42 -19.85 8.62
CA ALA A 56 -18.24 -20.94 7.67
C ALA A 56 -19.60 -21.45 7.16
N GLY A 57 -19.69 -21.72 5.86
CA GLY A 57 -20.90 -22.17 5.18
C GLY A 57 -21.82 -21.07 4.65
N MET A 58 -21.57 -19.79 4.99
CA MET A 58 -22.32 -18.65 4.42
C MET A 58 -22.16 -18.60 2.90
N GLU A 59 -23.23 -18.24 2.19
CA GLU A 59 -23.19 -18.06 0.74
C GLU A 59 -22.36 -16.83 0.35
N GLU A 60 -21.69 -16.90 -0.80
CA GLU A 60 -20.79 -15.85 -1.29
C GLU A 60 -21.46 -14.47 -1.34
N ALA A 61 -22.69 -14.39 -1.85
CA ALA A 61 -23.46 -13.14 -1.85
C ALA A 61 -23.77 -12.63 -0.43
N ALA A 62 -24.06 -13.52 0.52
CA ALA A 62 -24.32 -13.15 1.91
C ALA A 62 -23.05 -12.66 2.61
N VAL A 63 -21.88 -13.23 2.28
CA VAL A 63 -20.58 -12.75 2.79
C VAL A 63 -20.29 -11.33 2.32
N PHE A 64 -20.44 -11.06 1.02
CA PHE A 64 -20.21 -9.72 0.48
C PHE A 64 -21.21 -8.70 1.04
N SER A 65 -22.48 -9.08 1.18
CA SER A 65 -23.49 -8.25 1.83
C SER A 65 -23.17 -7.96 3.31
N ALA A 66 -22.69 -8.95 4.07
CA ALA A 66 -22.31 -8.78 5.47
C ALA A 66 -21.09 -7.86 5.64
N LEU A 67 -20.20 -7.82 4.65
CA LEU A 67 -19.09 -6.87 4.58
C LEU A 67 -19.49 -5.50 4.04
N GLU A 68 -20.73 -5.33 3.57
CA GLU A 68 -21.21 -4.12 2.88
C GLU A 68 -20.34 -3.74 1.67
N ARG A 69 -19.89 -4.75 0.92
CA ARG A 69 -19.02 -4.59 -0.26
C ARG A 69 -19.55 -5.34 -1.45
N GLU A 70 -19.18 -4.89 -2.63
CA GLU A 70 -19.46 -5.61 -3.87
C GLU A 70 -18.33 -6.59 -4.17
N ARG A 71 -18.63 -7.67 -4.89
CA ARG A 71 -17.62 -8.65 -5.33
C ARG A 71 -16.42 -8.00 -6.05
N ASN A 72 -16.68 -6.93 -6.81
CA ASN A 72 -15.68 -6.21 -7.59
C ASN A 72 -14.70 -5.39 -6.73
N ASP A 73 -15.04 -5.14 -5.46
CA ASP A 73 -14.14 -4.49 -4.50
C ASP A 73 -13.00 -5.43 -4.06
N PHE A 74 -13.13 -6.74 -4.33
CA PHE A 74 -12.17 -7.75 -3.93
C PHE A 74 -11.26 -8.14 -5.10
N LEU A 75 -9.98 -8.33 -4.79
CA LEU A 75 -9.06 -8.99 -5.70
C LEU A 75 -9.36 -10.49 -5.71
N GLN A 76 -9.82 -11.00 -6.85
CA GLN A 76 -9.95 -12.44 -7.04
C GLN A 76 -8.56 -13.08 -7.07
N LEU A 77 -8.37 -14.14 -6.29
CA LEU A 77 -7.11 -14.87 -6.23
C LEU A 77 -6.99 -15.85 -7.39
N ASN A 78 -5.77 -16.02 -7.88
CA ASN A 78 -5.47 -17.03 -8.87
C ASN A 78 -5.64 -18.43 -8.26
N PRO A 79 -6.04 -19.44 -9.05
CA PRO A 79 -6.28 -20.80 -8.54
C PRO A 79 -5.11 -21.38 -7.73
N GLU A 80 -3.86 -21.12 -8.14
CA GLU A 80 -2.66 -21.57 -7.43
C GLU A 80 -2.55 -20.99 -6.01
N ASP A 81 -2.89 -19.71 -5.84
CA ASP A 81 -2.87 -19.04 -4.53
C ASP A 81 -4.00 -19.56 -3.64
N VAL A 82 -5.19 -19.78 -4.21
CA VAL A 82 -6.33 -20.38 -3.51
C VAL A 82 -5.95 -21.76 -2.97
N TRP A 83 -5.32 -22.60 -3.80
CA TRP A 83 -4.86 -23.92 -3.41
C TRP A 83 -3.78 -23.88 -2.32
N ARG A 84 -2.77 -23.03 -2.50
CA ARG A 84 -1.70 -22.85 -1.51
C ARG A 84 -2.25 -22.43 -0.15
N LEU A 85 -3.18 -21.48 -0.15
CA LEU A 85 -3.86 -21.03 1.07
C LEU A 85 -4.69 -22.16 1.69
N ALA A 86 -5.47 -22.88 0.89
CA ALA A 86 -6.30 -23.97 1.38
C ALA A 86 -5.47 -25.12 1.99
N LEU A 87 -4.32 -25.46 1.38
CA LEU A 87 -3.36 -26.43 1.91
C LEU A 87 -2.69 -25.94 3.19
N SER A 88 -2.22 -24.69 3.22
CA SER A 88 -1.59 -24.10 4.41
C SER A 88 -2.52 -24.08 5.63
N ARG A 89 -3.83 -24.06 5.38
CA ARG A 89 -4.88 -24.10 6.40
C ARG A 89 -5.36 -25.51 6.72
N GLY A 90 -4.84 -26.54 6.06
CA GLY A 90 -5.24 -27.93 6.27
C GLY A 90 -6.67 -28.26 5.84
N VAL A 91 -7.31 -27.42 5.00
CA VAL A 91 -8.73 -27.58 4.62
C VAL A 91 -8.91 -28.52 3.41
N VAL A 92 -7.81 -28.91 2.78
CA VAL A 92 -7.73 -29.92 1.73
C VAL A 92 -6.59 -30.86 2.07
N ALA A 93 -6.84 -32.17 1.94
CA ALA A 93 -5.79 -33.17 2.11
C ALA A 93 -4.81 -33.08 0.92
N GLY A 94 -3.51 -33.03 1.21
CA GLY A 94 -2.47 -33.01 0.19
C GLY A 94 -2.43 -34.34 -0.57
N GLY A 95 -3.05 -34.38 -1.74
CA GLY A 95 -2.78 -35.39 -2.76
C GLY A 95 -1.81 -34.84 -3.79
N ASP A 96 -1.06 -35.73 -4.45
CA ASP A 96 0.02 -35.43 -5.41
C ASP A 96 -0.41 -34.65 -6.67
N ASN A 97 -1.66 -34.20 -6.75
CA ASN A 97 -2.21 -33.53 -7.91
C ASN A 97 -3.25 -32.45 -7.51
N PRO A 98 -2.86 -31.16 -7.38
CA PRO A 98 -3.76 -30.09 -6.94
C PRO A 98 -4.90 -29.83 -7.92
N VAL A 99 -4.80 -30.28 -9.17
CA VAL A 99 -5.84 -30.05 -10.21
C VAL A 99 -6.84 -31.20 -10.29
N ALA A 100 -6.49 -32.41 -9.84
CA ALA A 100 -7.29 -33.62 -10.09
C ALA A 100 -8.14 -34.09 -8.89
N GLY A 101 -8.01 -33.45 -7.72
CA GLY A 101 -8.50 -34.00 -6.44
C GLY A 101 -9.54 -33.19 -5.64
N ALA A 102 -9.94 -31.96 -6.02
CA ALA A 102 -11.00 -31.26 -5.26
C ALA A 102 -12.40 -31.57 -5.82
N PRO A 103 -13.27 -32.28 -5.06
CA PRO A 103 -14.70 -32.24 -5.31
C PRO A 103 -15.24 -30.85 -4.92
N GLY A 104 -15.08 -29.88 -5.82
CA GLY A 104 -15.70 -28.55 -5.74
C GLY A 104 -14.80 -27.41 -6.26
N ALA A 105 -15.40 -26.44 -6.95
CA ALA A 105 -14.70 -25.24 -7.39
C ALA A 105 -14.30 -24.41 -6.16
N LEU A 106 -13.01 -24.36 -5.87
CA LEU A 106 -12.45 -23.46 -4.88
C LEU A 106 -12.26 -22.08 -5.50
N THR A 107 -12.76 -21.05 -4.83
CA THR A 107 -12.54 -19.65 -5.20
C THR A 107 -12.02 -18.89 -4.00
N GLY A 108 -11.24 -17.84 -4.24
CA GLY A 108 -10.70 -17.03 -3.16
C GLY A 108 -10.68 -15.56 -3.54
N TYR A 109 -10.86 -14.72 -2.53
CA TYR A 109 -10.92 -13.28 -2.67
C TYR A 109 -10.09 -12.63 -1.58
N ARG A 110 -9.53 -11.48 -1.92
CA ARG A 110 -8.71 -10.69 -1.01
C ARG A 110 -9.15 -9.24 -1.02
N LEU A 111 -9.41 -8.72 0.17
CA LEU A 111 -9.68 -7.30 0.39
C LEU A 111 -8.52 -6.68 1.13
N ARG A 112 -7.93 -5.64 0.54
CA ARG A 112 -6.92 -4.83 1.21
C ARG A 112 -7.58 -3.57 1.73
N TYR A 113 -7.35 -3.29 3.01
CA TYR A 113 -7.85 -2.10 3.68
C TYR A 113 -6.69 -1.42 4.39
N LYS A 114 -6.28 -0.27 3.89
CA LYS A 114 -5.14 0.48 4.40
C LYS A 114 -5.51 1.94 4.54
N SER A 115 -5.38 2.46 5.74
CA SER A 115 -5.35 3.89 5.99
C SER A 115 -4.13 4.23 6.82
N VAL A 116 -3.14 4.84 6.17
CA VAL A 116 -1.88 5.23 6.81
C VAL A 116 -1.62 6.68 6.53
N THR A 117 -1.58 7.47 7.60
CA THR A 117 -1.15 8.86 7.55
C THR A 117 0.35 8.92 7.69
N ARG A 118 1.02 9.59 6.74
CA ARG A 118 2.47 9.88 6.83
C ARG A 118 2.68 11.34 7.19
N ARG A 119 3.53 11.59 8.18
CA ARG A 119 3.99 12.93 8.54
C ARG A 119 5.48 13.02 8.33
N HIS A 120 5.94 14.07 7.66
CA HIS A 120 7.36 14.30 7.48
C HIS A 120 7.81 15.47 8.36
N GLY A 121 8.92 15.27 9.05
CA GLY A 121 9.63 16.31 9.79
C GLY A 121 11.10 16.32 9.41
N MET A 122 11.71 17.49 9.35
CA MET A 122 13.17 17.56 9.22
C MET A 122 13.80 17.19 10.56
N SER A 123 14.60 16.12 10.58
CA SER A 123 15.39 15.76 11.77
C SER A 123 16.79 16.38 11.74
N SER A 124 17.26 16.78 10.55
CA SER A 124 18.47 17.59 10.33
C SER A 124 18.41 18.24 8.94
N PRO A 125 19.32 19.17 8.57
CA PRO A 125 19.34 19.81 7.25
C PRO A 125 19.42 18.84 6.06
N ILE A 126 19.88 17.61 6.28
CA ILE A 126 20.01 16.57 5.24
C ILE A 126 19.17 15.31 5.51
N ARG A 127 18.41 15.25 6.62
CA ARG A 127 17.63 14.07 7.03
C ARG A 127 16.15 14.41 7.20
N ILE A 128 15.31 13.64 6.51
CA ILE A 128 13.86 13.66 6.65
C ILE A 128 13.46 12.48 7.52
N ARG A 129 12.71 12.77 8.58
CA ARG A 129 12.00 11.79 9.38
C ARG A 129 10.58 11.66 8.83
N THR A 130 10.13 10.44 8.66
CA THR A 130 8.78 10.06 8.21
C THR A 130 8.15 9.24 9.32
N ASP A 131 7.13 9.78 9.96
CA ASP A 131 6.31 9.08 10.93
C ASP A 131 5.07 8.55 10.20
N GLU A 132 4.86 7.23 10.20
CA GLU A 132 3.69 6.55 9.66
C GLU A 132 2.81 6.05 10.79
N SER A 133 1.54 6.46 10.79
CA SER A 133 0.55 6.02 11.77
C SER A 133 -0.77 5.66 11.11
N GLY A 134 -1.37 4.54 11.49
CA GLY A 134 -2.68 4.10 10.99
C GLY A 134 -2.87 2.60 11.09
N PHE A 135 -3.43 1.99 10.05
CA PHE A 135 -3.63 0.55 9.99
C PHE A 135 -3.53 0.01 8.56
N SER A 136 -3.14 -1.25 8.45
CA SER A 136 -3.05 -1.99 7.20
C SER A 136 -3.52 -3.42 7.45
N TYR A 137 -4.70 -3.76 6.92
CA TYR A 137 -5.29 -5.08 7.00
C TYR A 137 -5.44 -5.72 5.63
N GLU A 138 -5.32 -7.04 5.61
CA GLU A 138 -5.63 -7.87 4.46
C GLU A 138 -6.58 -8.99 4.91
N LEU A 139 -7.81 -8.94 4.41
CA LEU A 139 -8.85 -9.94 4.63
C LEU A 139 -8.84 -10.93 3.47
N THR A 140 -8.69 -12.22 3.79
CA THR A 140 -8.72 -13.30 2.81
C THR A 140 -9.94 -14.19 3.06
N LEU A 141 -10.72 -14.39 2.01
CA LEU A 141 -11.92 -15.23 1.97
C LEU A 141 -11.65 -16.42 1.04
N LEU A 142 -12.01 -17.62 1.50
CA LEU A 142 -11.95 -18.84 0.69
C LEU A 142 -13.36 -19.43 0.62
N PHE A 143 -13.76 -19.83 -0.58
CA PHE A 143 -15.06 -20.42 -0.84
C PHE A 143 -14.88 -21.78 -1.49
N ARG A 144 -15.82 -22.69 -1.22
CA ARG A 144 -15.98 -23.97 -1.90
C ARG A 144 -17.42 -24.06 -2.37
N ASN A 145 -17.61 -24.20 -3.69
CA ASN A 145 -18.95 -24.28 -4.29
C ASN A 145 -19.85 -23.09 -3.91
N GLY A 146 -19.29 -21.87 -3.91
CA GLY A 146 -20.02 -20.64 -3.59
C GLY A 146 -20.36 -20.44 -2.11
N ARG A 147 -19.80 -21.26 -1.20
CA ARG A 147 -19.97 -21.13 0.25
C ARG A 147 -18.65 -20.92 0.96
N LEU A 148 -18.64 -20.08 1.98
CA LEU A 148 -17.45 -19.74 2.75
C LEU A 148 -16.89 -21.03 3.37
N LEU A 149 -15.65 -21.34 3.05
CA LEU A 149 -15.06 -22.63 3.37
C LEU A 149 -14.74 -22.76 4.86
N ASP A 150 -14.21 -21.69 5.45
CA ASP A 150 -13.80 -21.59 6.85
C ASP A 150 -13.81 -20.11 7.26
N ASN A 151 -13.55 -19.80 8.53
CA ASN A 151 -13.49 -18.45 9.04
C ASN A 151 -12.56 -17.55 8.20
N PRO A 152 -12.92 -16.27 8.00
CA PRO A 152 -12.07 -15.33 7.27
C PRO A 152 -10.71 -15.19 7.93
N VAL A 153 -9.66 -15.01 7.14
CA VAL A 153 -8.33 -14.70 7.67
C VAL A 153 -8.13 -13.20 7.58
N LEU A 154 -8.08 -12.53 8.72
CA LEU A 154 -7.71 -11.13 8.82
C LEU A 154 -6.25 -11.03 9.27
N SER A 155 -5.39 -10.54 8.39
CA SER A 155 -3.96 -10.34 8.65
C SER A 155 -3.61 -8.86 8.64
N GLY A 156 -2.47 -8.49 9.22
CA GLY A 156 -2.04 -7.10 9.36
C GLY A 156 -2.38 -6.51 10.74
N GLY A 157 -2.42 -5.19 10.85
CA GLY A 157 -2.56 -4.52 12.14
C GLY A 157 -2.39 -3.01 12.11
N ALA A 158 -2.21 -2.45 13.30
CA ALA A 158 -1.80 -1.06 13.46
C ALA A 158 -0.39 -0.85 12.87
N VAL A 159 -0.22 0.24 12.13
CA VAL A 159 1.07 0.66 11.60
C VAL A 159 1.52 1.85 12.43
N ASN A 160 2.69 1.72 13.08
CA ASN A 160 3.34 2.78 13.83
C ASN A 160 4.85 2.68 13.54
N GLU A 161 5.27 3.24 12.41
CA GLU A 161 6.65 3.18 11.96
C GLU A 161 7.27 4.57 11.89
N VAL A 162 8.55 4.66 12.24
CA VAL A 162 9.33 5.88 12.06
C VAL A 162 10.51 5.54 11.17
N ARG A 163 10.58 6.17 10.00
CA ARG A 163 11.66 5.98 9.03
C ARG A 163 12.45 7.27 8.89
N THR A 164 13.77 7.19 8.83
CA THR A 164 14.62 8.36 8.58
C THR A 164 15.42 8.11 7.31
N HIS A 165 15.24 8.99 6.33
CA HIS A 165 15.96 8.96 5.05
C HIS A 165 16.73 10.27 4.88
N THR A 166 17.79 10.22 4.06
CA THR A 166 18.49 11.43 3.64
C THR A 166 17.79 12.06 2.45
N LEU A 167 17.95 13.37 2.25
CA LEU A 167 17.47 14.04 1.02
C LEU A 167 18.02 13.39 -0.25
N PHE A 168 19.23 12.81 -0.19
CA PHE A 168 19.86 12.14 -1.32
C PHE A 168 19.15 10.85 -1.72
N ASP A 169 18.56 10.12 -0.77
CA ASP A 169 17.81 8.89 -1.04
C ASP A 169 16.58 9.16 -1.94
N TYR A 170 16.00 10.36 -1.83
CA TYR A 170 14.90 10.82 -2.68
C TYR A 170 15.35 11.40 -4.03
N LEU A 171 16.63 11.76 -4.15
CA LEU A 171 17.22 12.36 -5.35
C LEU A 171 18.01 11.35 -6.21
N THR A 172 18.32 10.17 -5.67
CA THR A 172 18.94 9.10 -6.44
C THR A 172 18.01 8.64 -7.56
N PRO A 173 18.39 8.78 -8.85
CA PRO A 173 17.54 8.45 -10.01
C PRO A 173 17.38 6.93 -10.25
N ALA A 174 17.53 6.10 -9.22
CA ALA A 174 17.38 4.65 -9.31
C ALA A 174 15.90 4.21 -9.37
N THR A 175 14.93 5.10 -9.10
CA THR A 175 13.49 4.79 -9.13
C THR A 175 12.79 5.20 -10.43
N THR A 176 13.44 5.93 -11.34
CA THR A 176 12.84 6.32 -12.63
C THR A 176 13.12 5.34 -13.77
N PHE A 177 14.03 4.36 -13.60
CA PHE A 177 14.38 3.35 -14.62
C PHE A 177 13.88 1.92 -14.29
N GLY A 178 12.83 1.79 -13.47
CA GLY A 178 12.33 0.49 -12.98
C GLY A 178 10.98 0.01 -13.53
N TYR A 179 10.35 0.74 -14.46
CA TYR A 179 9.08 0.33 -15.11
C TYR A 179 9.24 0.26 -16.63
N MET A 180 10.10 -0.64 -17.11
CA MET A 180 9.95 -1.29 -18.41
C MET A 180 10.59 -2.67 -18.33
N ARG A 181 9.83 -3.65 -17.84
CA ARG A 181 9.92 -5.04 -18.28
C ARG A 181 8.61 -5.77 -18.06
#